data_AF-U1UNA9-F1
#
_entry.id   AF-U1UNA9-F1
#
_cell.length_a   1.000
_cell.length_b   1.000
_cell.length_c   1.000
_cell.angle_alpha   90.00
_cell.angle_beta   90.00
_cell.angle_gamma   90.00
#
_symmetry.space_group_name_H-M   'P 1'
#
loop_
_entity.id
_entity.type
_entity.pdbx_description
1 polymer ?
#
loop_
_entity_poly.entity_id
_entity_poly.type
_entity_poly.pdbx_seq_one_letter_code
_entity_poly.pdbx_strand_id
1 'polypeptide(L)'
;MNNAQKLLIEKTLRLVGWAGVLITGAILIYAAFFIFTDPEYTAFELISDLLSMKAALLVWPPLVVGVVLLWLSEFVRAGRSS
;
A
#
# COMPACT_ATOMS: atom_id res chain seq x y z
N MET A 1 1.14 -20.85 -20.80
CA MET A 1 0.53 -19.50 -20.70
C MET A 1 1.14 -18.61 -21.76
N ASN A 2 0.33 -17.96 -22.59
CA ASN A 2 0.82 -17.14 -23.70
C ASN A 2 1.51 -15.86 -23.15
N ASN A 3 2.48 -15.31 -23.89
CA ASN A 3 3.24 -14.12 -23.49
C ASN A 3 2.33 -12.90 -23.25
N ALA A 4 1.23 -12.78 -24.00
CA ALA A 4 0.23 -11.75 -23.78
C ALA A 4 -0.45 -11.86 -22.40
N GLN A 5 -0.74 -13.07 -21.92
CA GLN A 5 -1.36 -13.30 -20.61
C GLN A 5 -0.40 -12.99 -19.47
N LYS A 6 0.89 -13.35 -19.61
CA LYS A 6 1.94 -12.97 -18.64
C LYS A 6 2.05 -11.45 -18.50
N LEU A 7 2.04 -10.73 -19.62
CA LEU A 7 2.12 -9.27 -19.63
C LEU A 7 0.89 -8.62 -18.98
N LEU A 8 -0.31 -9.16 -19.23
CA LEU A 8 -1.54 -8.68 -18.59
C LEU A 8 -1.49 -8.87 -17.07
N ILE A 9 -1.09 -10.06 -16.60
CA ILE A 9 -0.96 -10.34 -15.17
C ILE A 9 0.04 -9.39 -14.51
N GLU A 10 1.22 -9.19 -15.11
CA GLU A 10 2.24 -8.26 -14.62
C GLU A 10 1.69 -6.83 -14.46
N LYS A 11 0.98 -6.32 -15.47
CA LYS A 11 0.36 -4.99 -15.42
C LYS A 11 -0.72 -4.89 -14.35
N THR A 12 -1.58 -5.92 -14.23
CA THR A 12 -2.63 -5.94 -13.21
C THR A 12 -2.05 -6.00 -11.80
N LEU A 13 -1.07 -6.87 -11.55
CA LEU A 13 -0.38 -6.96 -10.26
C LEU A 13 0.24 -5.62 -9.87
N ARG A 14 0.90 -4.95 -10.82
CA ARG A 14 1.52 -3.65 -10.58
C ARG A 14 0.47 -2.56 -10.31
N LEU A 15 -0.61 -2.50 -11.09
CA LEU A 15 -1.66 -1.49 -10.93
C LEU A 15 -2.41 -1.66 -9.60
N VAL A 16 -2.83 -2.87 -9.28
CA VAL A 16 -3.53 -3.16 -8.01
C VAL A 16 -2.57 -2.99 -6.82
N GLY A 17 -1.31 -3.39 -6.99
CA GLY A 17 -0.26 -3.18 -6.00
C GLY A 17 -0.07 -1.71 -5.65
N TRP A 18 0.08 -0.85 -6.67
CA TRP A 18 0.17 0.60 -6.49
C TRP A 18 -1.10 1.20 -5.90
N ALA A 19 -2.29 0.71 -6.28
CA ALA A 19 -3.54 1.19 -5.71
C ALA A 19 -3.58 0.98 -4.19
N GLY A 20 -3.18 -0.20 -3.70
CA GLY A 20 -3.11 -0.48 -2.25
C GLY A 20 -2.11 0.43 -1.51
N VAL A 21 -0.93 0.64 -2.09
CA VAL A 21 0.09 1.54 -1.52
C VAL A 21 -0.38 3.00 -1.52
N LEU A 22 -1.00 3.47 -2.60
CA LEU A 22 -1.48 4.85 -2.72
C LEU A 22 -2.63 5.15 -1.76
N ILE A 23 -3.58 4.23 -1.61
CA ILE A 23 -4.68 4.38 -0.66
C ILE A 23 -4.12 4.50 0.76
N THR A 24 -3.21 3.61 1.14
CA THR A 24 -2.58 3.66 2.46
C THR A 24 -1.77 4.95 2.65
N GLY A 25 -0.98 5.33 1.64
CA GLY A 25 -0.20 6.55 1.66
C GLY A 25 -1.06 7.79 1.82
N ALA A 26 -2.22 7.87 1.15
CA ALA A 26 -3.16 8.96 1.29
C ALA A 26 -3.72 9.06 2.72
N ILE A 27 -4.05 7.92 3.34
CA ILE A 27 -4.52 7.90 4.75
C ILE A 27 -3.42 8.40 5.69
N LEU A 28 -2.18 7.94 5.51
CA LEU A 28 -1.05 8.36 6.35
C LEU A 28 -0.70 9.85 6.16
N ILE A 29 -0.73 10.36 4.93
CA ILE A 29 -0.51 11.78 4.66
C ILE A 29 -1.62 12.62 5.30
N TYR A 30 -2.88 12.20 5.15
CA TYR A 30 -4.02 12.87 5.77
C TYR A 30 -3.87 12.91 7.30
N ALA A 31 -3.51 11.79 7.92
CA ALA A 31 -3.35 11.70 9.36
C ALA A 31 -2.10 12.49 9.85
N ALA A 32 -1.01 12.50 9.09
CA ALA A 32 0.16 13.33 9.39
C ALA A 32 -0.13 14.83 9.26
N PHE A 33 -1.04 15.23 8.37
CA PHE A 33 -1.45 16.62 8.23
C PHE A 33 -2.06 17.17 9.54
N PHE A 34 -2.82 16.36 10.28
CA PHE A 34 -3.38 16.75 11.57
C PHE A 34 -2.33 17.12 12.61
N ILE A 35 -1.15 16.48 12.61
CA ILE A 35 -0.04 16.84 13.50
C ILE A 35 0.42 18.29 13.27
N PHE A 36 0.35 18.77 12.03
CA PHE A 36 0.80 20.12 11.69
C PHE A 36 -0.29 21.19 11.84
N THR A 37 -1.56 20.80 11.75
CA THR A 37 -2.69 21.74 11.80
C THR A 37 -3.36 21.84 13.16
N ASP A 38 -3.27 20.79 13.97
CA ASP A 38 -3.90 20.73 15.28
C ASP A 38 -2.82 20.76 16.38
N PRO A 39 -2.72 21.85 17.17
CA PRO A 39 -1.68 21.99 18.19
C PRO A 39 -1.81 21.00 19.35
N GLU A 40 -2.97 20.36 19.52
CA GLU A 40 -3.19 19.34 20.55
C GLU A 40 -2.84 17.92 20.05
N TYR A 41 -2.83 17.70 18.73
CA TYR A 41 -2.63 16.37 18.14
C TYR A 41 -1.15 16.03 18.01
N THR A 42 -0.68 15.07 18.81
CA THR A 42 0.74 14.70 18.83
C THR A 42 1.07 13.50 17.94
N ALA A 43 2.36 13.35 17.59
CA ALA A 43 2.84 12.17 16.87
C ALA A 43 2.57 10.86 17.63
N PHE A 44 2.51 10.90 18.96
CA PHE A 44 2.17 9.73 19.78
C PHE A 44 0.71 9.31 19.61
N GLU A 45 -0.20 10.29 19.57
CA GLU A 45 -1.62 10.04 19.32
C GLU A 45 -1.87 9.48 17.92
N LEU A 46 -1.16 9.99 16.90
CA LEU A 46 -1.20 9.43 15.55
C LEU A 46 -0.82 7.94 15.55
N ILE A 47 0.27 7.57 16.23
CA ILE A 47 0.73 6.18 16.29
C ILE A 47 -0.30 5.32 17.05
N SER A 48 -0.83 5.83 18.16
CA SER A 48 -1.89 5.18 18.93
C SER A 48 -3.13 4.92 18.07
N ASP A 49 -3.56 5.92 17.30
CA ASP A 49 -4.71 5.82 16.40
C ASP A 49 -4.47 4.81 15.29
N LEU A 50 -3.29 4.82 14.64
CA LEU A 50 -2.92 3.85 13.59
C LEU A 50 -2.83 2.41 14.10
N LEU A 51 -2.49 2.22 15.37
CA LEU A 51 -2.45 0.92 16.04
C LEU A 51 -3.78 0.53 16.68
N SER A 52 -4.74 1.46 16.77
CA SER A 52 -6.09 1.15 17.21
C SER A 52 -6.69 0.07 16.30
N MET A 53 -7.43 -0.87 16.89
CA MET A 53 -7.95 -2.02 16.14
C MET A 53 -8.82 -1.62 14.93
N LYS A 54 -9.50 -0.47 15.01
CA LYS A 54 -10.33 0.06 13.92
C LYS A 54 -9.50 0.61 12.76
N ALA A 55 -8.48 1.42 13.05
CA ALA A 55 -7.62 1.97 11.99
C ALA A 55 -6.67 0.91 11.43
N ALA A 56 -6.17 0.01 12.28
CA ALA A 56 -5.27 -1.06 11.87
C ALA A 56 -5.89 -1.96 10.78
N LEU A 57 -7.17 -2.29 10.91
CA LEU A 57 -7.91 -3.06 9.91
C LEU A 57 -8.12 -2.32 8.58
N LEU A 58 -8.06 -0.98 8.58
CA LEU A 58 -8.24 -0.17 7.39
C LEU A 58 -6.91 0.14 6.69
N VAL A 59 -5.83 0.33 7.46
CA VAL A 59 -4.53 0.80 6.95
C VAL A 59 -3.62 -0.34 6.54
N TRP A 60 -3.48 -1.38 7.37
CA TRP A 60 -2.46 -2.42 7.14
C TRP A 60 -2.82 -3.42 6.04
N PRO A 61 -4.06 -3.93 5.93
CA PRO A 61 -4.40 -4.89 4.87
C PRO A 61 -4.15 -4.38 3.44
N PRO A 62 -4.61 -3.18 3.03
CA PRO A 62 -4.32 -2.68 1.69
C PRO A 62 -2.84 -2.43 1.46
N LEU A 63 -2.08 -2.03 2.49
CA LEU A 63 -0.63 -1.88 2.40
C LEU A 63 0.08 -3.21 2.16
N VAL A 64 -0.21 -4.23 2.98
CA VAL A 64 0.41 -5.56 2.88
C VAL A 64 0.06 -6.19 1.55
N VAL A 65 -1.21 -6.15 1.15
CA VAL A 65 -1.65 -6.65 -0.16
C VAL A 65 -0.95 -5.88 -1.28
N GLY A 66 -0.90 -4.55 -1.20
CA GLY A 66 -0.24 -3.70 -2.19
C GLY A 66 1.24 -4.07 -2.39
N VAL A 67 1.99 -4.16 -1.30
CA VAL A 67 3.42 -4.51 -1.29
C VAL A 67 3.64 -5.92 -1.84
N VAL A 68 2.85 -6.90 -1.42
CA VAL A 68 2.96 -8.29 -1.90
C VAL A 68 2.69 -8.36 -3.40
N LEU A 69 1.67 -7.66 -3.91
CA LEU A 69 1.35 -7.65 -5.34
C LEU A 69 2.44 -6.97 -6.17
N LEU A 70 3.04 -5.88 -5.67
CA LEU A 70 4.19 -5.25 -6.31
C LEU A 70 5.39 -6.19 -6.34
N TRP A 71 5.70 -6.86 -5.22
CA TRP A 71 6.77 -7.85 -5.14
C TRP A 71 6.54 -9.01 -6.13
N LEU A 72 5.32 -9.54 -6.21
CA LEU A 72 4.97 -10.57 -7.18
C LEU A 72 5.10 -10.07 -8.63
N SER A 73 4.77 -8.82 -8.91
CA SER A 73 4.95 -8.23 -10.25
C SER A 73 6.43 -8.21 -10.64
N GLU A 74 7.32 -7.87 -9.71
CA GLU A 74 8.77 -7.85 -9.92
C GLU A 74 9.35 -9.26 -10.06
N PHE A 75 8.84 -10.22 -9.30
CA PHE A 75 9.21 -11.62 -9.43
C PHE A 75 8.84 -12.18 -10.82
N VAL A 76 7.63 -11.91 -11.30
CA VAL A 76 7.19 -12.30 -12.66
C VAL A 76 8.05 -11.64 -13.73
N ARG A 77 8.42 -10.37 -13.54
CA ARG A 77 9.29 -9.64 -14.46
C ARG A 77 10.69 -10.25 -14.53
N ALA A 78 11.30 -10.57 -13.39
CA ALA A 78 12.61 -11.22 -13.32
C ALA A 78 12.60 -12.61 -13.98
N GLY A 79 11.54 -13.39 -13.81
CA GLY A 79 11.37 -14.69 -14.45
C GLY A 79 11.15 -14.66 -15.97
N ARG A 80 11.03 -13.48 -16.59
CA ARG A 80 11.03 -13.31 -18.06
C ARG A 80 12.40 -12.96 -18.63
N SER A 81 13.34 -12.51 -17.79
CA SER A 81 14.71 -12.17 -18.20
C SER A 81 15.69 -13.34 -18.12
N SER A 82 15.25 -14.51 -17.61
CA SER A 82 15.97 -15.79 -17.65
C SER A 82 15.31 -16.73 -18.64
#